data_AF-A0AAW6U2Y9-F1
#
_entry.id   AF-A0AAW6U2Y9-F1
#
_cell.length_a   1.000
_cell.length_b   1.000
_cell.length_c   1.000
_cell.angle_alpha   90.00
_cell.angle_beta   90.00
_cell.angle_gamma   90.00
#
_symmetry.space_group_name_H-M   'P 1'
#
loop_
_entity.id
_entity.type
_entity.pdbx_description
1 polymer ?
#
loop_
_entity_poly.entity_id
_entity_poly.type
_entity_poly.pdbx_seq_one_letter_code
_entity_poly.pdbx_strand_id
1 'polypeptide(L)'
;MPFLLSLAVCAVIGISQTSAHGTDVAAMLYLVSSDPDTPGFVPASESTPCAEPNLVIVTHGWYERQAWPGWMATAIAKRVDRRHWQCGWYDWRTQARHLRPSRAAKIGRDTVGPALGHKIVGLSENWQHVHLIGHSAGAWVVNAAAEIVARETNAEIHVTFLDAYVPGGWDEKALGRLAQTDPNRCWADHYFTRDPLKLTENVLTGVHNVDVTAINPGIRGHLFPWHWYLATIAGRYTTDDRFGDAPVFCQVEGITYGFPRSLEAGRPQWKASIALPPANRPIRVREENP
;
A
#
# COMPACT_ATOMS: atom_id res chain seq x y z
N MET A 1 -16.93 46.73 -42.74
CA MET A 1 -17.46 47.79 -41.86
C MET A 1 -18.98 47.68 -41.84
N PRO A 2 -19.67 47.79 -40.69
CA PRO A 2 -19.40 47.25 -39.36
C PRO A 2 -20.49 46.22 -38.93
N PHE A 3 -20.14 45.29 -38.03
CA PHE A 3 -21.13 44.53 -37.25
C PHE A 3 -20.98 44.95 -35.79
N LEU A 4 -22.07 45.45 -35.21
CA LEU A 4 -22.22 45.81 -33.80
C LEU A 4 -22.20 44.53 -32.94
N LEU A 5 -21.25 44.43 -32.02
CA LEU A 5 -21.32 43.48 -30.91
C LEU A 5 -21.82 44.24 -29.67
N SER A 6 -23.00 43.88 -29.19
CA SER A 6 -23.60 44.43 -27.98
C SER A 6 -22.93 43.80 -26.75
N LEU A 7 -22.44 44.65 -25.84
CA LEU A 7 -22.00 44.27 -24.50
C LEU A 7 -23.22 43.95 -23.64
N ALA A 8 -23.32 42.73 -23.13
CA ALA A 8 -24.20 42.41 -22.00
C ALA A 8 -23.34 42.01 -20.80
N VAL A 9 -23.19 42.95 -19.87
CA VAL A 9 -22.67 42.74 -18.53
C VAL A 9 -23.81 42.19 -17.68
N CYS A 10 -23.74 40.91 -17.29
CA CYS A 10 -24.64 40.37 -16.27
C CYS A 10 -23.87 40.18 -14.96
N ALA A 11 -24.38 40.87 -13.94
CA ALA A 11 -23.91 40.88 -12.57
C ALA A 11 -23.89 39.47 -11.95
N VAL A 12 -22.81 39.16 -11.25
CA VAL A 12 -22.70 38.00 -10.37
C VAL A 12 -23.48 38.32 -9.10
N ILE A 13 -24.72 37.85 -9.02
CA ILE A 13 -25.50 37.81 -7.79
C ILE A 13 -25.08 36.55 -7.02
N GLY A 14 -24.64 36.74 -5.78
CA GLY A 14 -24.22 35.68 -4.89
C GLY A 14 -25.32 34.64 -4.69
N ILE A 15 -24.99 33.40 -5.02
CA ILE A 15 -25.71 32.23 -4.55
C ILE A 15 -24.90 31.70 -3.37
N SER A 16 -25.44 31.88 -2.17
CA SER A 16 -24.96 31.22 -0.96
C SER A 16 -24.84 29.73 -1.21
N GLN A 17 -23.61 29.22 -1.24
CA GLN A 17 -23.34 27.79 -1.18
C GLN A 17 -23.70 27.30 0.22
N THR A 18 -24.94 26.88 0.39
CA THR A 18 -25.26 25.82 1.34
C THR A 18 -25.13 24.51 0.58
N SER A 19 -23.96 23.88 0.69
CA SER A 19 -23.77 22.52 0.16
C SER A 19 -23.20 21.60 1.24
N ALA A 20 -24.11 20.83 1.82
CA ALA A 20 -23.95 19.50 2.39
C ALA A 20 -22.64 19.22 3.17
N HIS A 21 -22.75 19.30 4.50
CA HIS A 21 -21.99 18.40 5.38
C HIS A 21 -22.33 16.95 5.02
N GLY A 22 -21.59 16.36 4.08
CA GLY A 22 -21.42 14.92 4.06
C GLY A 22 -20.72 14.54 5.35
N THR A 23 -21.31 13.63 6.12
CA THR A 23 -20.65 13.04 7.29
C THR A 23 -19.30 12.49 6.85
N ASP A 24 -18.24 13.16 7.27
CA ASP A 24 -16.85 12.84 6.90
C ASP A 24 -16.50 11.53 7.61
N VAL A 25 -16.78 10.38 6.97
CA VAL A 25 -16.51 9.08 7.56
C VAL A 25 -15.01 8.96 7.77
N ALA A 26 -14.61 8.88 9.05
CA ALA A 26 -13.22 8.78 9.46
C ALA A 26 -12.56 7.53 8.84
N ALA A 27 -11.25 7.64 8.56
CA ALA A 27 -10.47 6.51 8.10
C ALA A 27 -10.53 5.37 9.12
N MET A 28 -10.76 4.15 8.64
CA MET A 28 -11.10 3.00 9.46
C MET A 28 -10.13 1.86 9.24
N LEU A 29 -9.63 1.29 10.34
CA LEU A 29 -8.84 0.06 10.33
C LEU A 29 -9.79 -1.11 10.49
N TYR A 30 -9.69 -2.09 9.60
CA TYR A 30 -10.47 -3.30 9.59
C TYR A 30 -9.55 -4.50 9.78
N LEU A 31 -9.85 -5.34 10.77
CA LEU A 31 -9.11 -6.56 11.07
C LEU A 31 -9.90 -7.77 10.57
N VAL A 32 -9.22 -8.77 10.01
CA VAL A 32 -9.85 -10.05 9.68
C VAL A 32 -10.33 -10.69 10.98
N SER A 33 -11.63 -11.01 11.06
CA SER A 33 -12.28 -11.56 12.27
C SER A 33 -11.57 -12.81 12.77
N SER A 34 -11.11 -12.81 14.02
CA SER A 34 -10.45 -13.95 14.67
C SER A 34 -11.36 -15.17 14.78
N ASP A 35 -12.68 -14.97 14.77
CA ASP A 35 -13.67 -16.03 14.71
C ASP A 35 -13.68 -16.69 13.31
N PRO A 36 -13.32 -17.99 13.18
CA PRO A 36 -13.34 -18.71 11.92
C PRO A 36 -14.76 -18.86 11.33
N ASP A 37 -15.80 -18.78 12.16
CA ASP A 37 -17.21 -18.93 11.77
C ASP A 37 -17.83 -17.58 11.34
N THR A 38 -17.15 -16.46 11.62
CA THR A 38 -17.54 -15.12 11.16
C THR A 38 -16.61 -14.69 10.02
N PRO A 39 -16.93 -15.04 8.74
CA PRO A 39 -16.17 -14.54 7.61
C PRO A 39 -16.31 -13.03 7.51
N GLY A 40 -15.19 -12.31 7.47
CA GLY A 40 -15.17 -10.90 7.15
C GLY A 40 -14.24 -10.07 8.02
N PHE A 41 -14.59 -8.80 8.14
CA PHE A 41 -13.79 -7.77 8.78
C PHE A 41 -14.53 -7.16 9.97
N VAL A 42 -13.81 -6.94 11.05
CA VAL A 42 -14.28 -6.16 12.21
C VAL A 42 -13.54 -4.82 12.26
N PRO A 43 -14.23 -3.69 12.50
CA PRO A 43 -13.55 -2.42 12.70
C PRO A 43 -12.71 -2.48 13.98
N ALA A 44 -11.45 -2.07 13.88
CA ALA A 44 -10.55 -2.01 15.02
C ALA A 44 -10.88 -0.78 15.88
N SER A 45 -11.15 -1.01 17.16
CA SER A 45 -11.21 0.04 18.18
C SER A 45 -10.00 -0.04 19.11
N GLU A 46 -9.74 1.02 19.87
CA GLU A 46 -8.74 1.01 20.96
C GLU A 46 -9.06 -0.05 22.03
N SER A 47 -10.31 -0.50 22.11
CA SER A 47 -10.76 -1.58 22.98
C SER A 47 -10.64 -2.98 22.36
N THR A 48 -10.02 -3.11 21.18
CA THR A 48 -9.78 -4.39 20.49
C THR A 48 -8.30 -4.77 20.60
N PRO A 49 -7.81 -5.20 21.78
CA PRO A 49 -6.42 -5.64 21.90
C PRO A 49 -6.18 -6.86 21.00
N CYS A 50 -5.09 -6.85 20.27
CA CYS A 50 -4.61 -8.00 19.49
C CYS A 50 -3.67 -8.83 20.36
N ALA A 51 -3.97 -10.12 20.50
CA ALA A 51 -3.13 -11.05 21.25
C ALA A 51 -1.96 -11.57 20.39
N GLU A 52 -2.12 -11.50 19.07
CA GLU A 52 -1.15 -11.95 18.08
C GLU A 52 0.10 -11.05 18.12
N PRO A 53 1.31 -11.62 18.08
CA PRO A 53 2.56 -10.85 18.10
C PRO A 53 2.92 -10.22 16.76
N ASN A 54 2.25 -10.59 15.65
CA ASN A 54 2.57 -10.06 14.32
C ASN A 54 1.36 -9.44 13.64
N LEU A 55 1.57 -8.38 12.89
CA LEU A 55 0.53 -7.63 12.19
C LEU A 55 0.89 -7.43 10.71
N VAL A 56 -0.10 -7.56 9.84
CA VAL A 56 -0.03 -7.07 8.46
C VAL A 56 -1.23 -6.19 8.11
N ILE A 57 -0.96 -4.96 7.64
CA ILE A 57 -1.98 -4.00 7.20
C ILE A 57 -1.76 -3.62 5.74
N VAL A 58 -2.81 -3.73 4.94
CA VAL A 58 -2.82 -3.30 3.53
C VAL A 58 -3.62 -2.01 3.38
N THR A 59 -3.17 -1.07 2.55
CA THR A 59 -3.94 0.15 2.26
C THR A 59 -3.88 0.56 0.79
N HIS A 60 -4.97 1.17 0.32
CA HIS A 60 -5.10 1.69 -1.03
C HIS A 60 -4.50 3.11 -1.16
N GLY A 61 -4.50 3.62 -2.39
CA GLY A 61 -4.04 4.97 -2.71
C GLY A 61 -5.14 5.96 -3.06
N TRP A 62 -4.78 6.89 -3.94
CA TRP A 62 -5.63 7.98 -4.41
C TRP A 62 -6.86 7.46 -5.17
N TYR A 63 -8.04 7.99 -4.83
CA TYR A 63 -9.30 7.78 -5.56
C TYR A 63 -9.66 6.29 -5.76
N GLU A 64 -9.40 5.44 -4.76
CA GLU A 64 -9.78 4.04 -4.82
C GLU A 64 -11.29 3.85 -4.63
N ARG A 65 -11.88 2.95 -5.41
CA ARG A 65 -13.31 2.58 -5.33
C ARG A 65 -13.52 1.17 -4.78
N GLN A 66 -12.54 0.29 -4.96
CA GLN A 66 -12.63 -1.12 -4.59
C GLN A 66 -12.01 -1.37 -3.22
N ALA A 67 -12.56 -2.34 -2.49
CA ALA A 67 -12.00 -2.80 -1.22
C ALA A 67 -10.91 -3.88 -1.44
N TRP A 68 -10.11 -3.75 -2.50
CA TRP A 68 -9.06 -4.73 -2.83
C TRP A 68 -8.01 -4.93 -1.73
N PRO A 69 -7.68 -3.93 -0.88
CA PRO A 69 -6.79 -4.20 0.26
C PRO A 69 -7.36 -5.26 1.20
N GLY A 70 -8.69 -5.31 1.35
CA GLY A 70 -9.37 -6.37 2.09
C GLY A 70 -9.23 -7.74 1.42
N TRP A 71 -9.26 -7.82 0.09
CA TRP A 71 -9.00 -9.08 -0.62
C TRP A 71 -7.58 -9.58 -0.36
N MET A 72 -6.59 -8.68 -0.38
CA MET A 72 -5.20 -9.01 -0.07
C MET A 72 -5.01 -9.42 1.39
N ALA A 73 -5.56 -8.68 2.35
CA ALA A 73 -5.53 -9.05 3.76
C ALA A 73 -6.17 -10.42 4.01
N THR A 74 -7.27 -10.73 3.33
CA THR A 74 -7.93 -12.05 3.41
C THR A 74 -7.05 -13.14 2.81
N ALA A 75 -6.40 -12.88 1.67
CA ALA A 75 -5.49 -13.83 1.05
C ALA A 75 -4.29 -14.14 1.96
N ILE A 76 -3.71 -13.13 2.61
CA ILE A 76 -2.61 -13.31 3.56
C ILE A 76 -3.09 -14.10 4.80
N ALA A 77 -4.26 -13.76 5.35
CA ALA A 77 -4.84 -14.47 6.50
C ALA A 77 -5.06 -15.97 6.25
N LYS A 78 -5.27 -16.38 5.00
CA LYS A 78 -5.38 -17.80 4.60
C LYS A 78 -4.02 -18.52 4.50
N ARG A 79 -2.90 -17.79 4.50
CA ARG A 79 -1.54 -18.33 4.33
C ARG A 79 -0.77 -18.42 5.65
N VAL A 80 -1.21 -17.71 6.69
CA VAL A 80 -0.51 -17.61 7.98
C VAL A 80 -1.23 -18.38 9.09
N ASP A 81 -0.51 -18.69 10.18
CA ASP A 81 -1.13 -19.14 11.42
C ASP A 81 -1.76 -17.93 12.13
N ARG A 82 -3.10 -17.89 12.13
CA ARG A 82 -3.90 -16.79 12.68
C ARG A 82 -3.79 -16.63 14.19
N ARG A 83 -3.17 -17.58 14.91
CA ARG A 83 -2.80 -17.42 16.33
C ARG A 83 -1.56 -16.54 16.53
N HIS A 84 -0.77 -16.36 15.46
CA HIS A 84 0.47 -15.61 15.47
C HIS A 84 0.38 -14.33 14.63
N TRP A 85 -0.64 -14.20 13.78
CA TRP A 85 -0.78 -13.12 12.82
C TRP A 85 -2.18 -12.54 12.85
N GLN A 86 -2.25 -11.25 13.11
CA GLN A 86 -3.41 -10.44 12.80
C GLN A 86 -3.22 -9.85 11.39
N CYS A 87 -4.26 -9.95 10.56
CA CYS A 87 -4.27 -9.34 9.23
C CYS A 87 -5.37 -8.29 9.15
N GLY A 88 -5.18 -7.25 8.37
CA GLY A 88 -6.16 -6.19 8.22
C GLY A 88 -5.90 -5.29 7.03
N TRP A 89 -6.81 -4.33 6.86
CA TRP A 89 -6.65 -3.29 5.87
C TRP A 89 -7.17 -1.95 6.38
N TYR A 90 -6.61 -0.87 5.84
CA TYR A 90 -6.93 0.49 6.25
C TYR A 90 -7.64 1.23 5.13
N ASP A 91 -8.89 1.60 5.40
CA ASP A 91 -9.76 2.35 4.50
C ASP A 91 -9.71 3.84 4.83
N TRP A 92 -9.20 4.62 3.90
CA TRP A 92 -9.15 6.08 3.98
C TRP A 92 -9.72 6.72 2.71
N ARG A 93 -10.64 6.03 2.03
CA ARG A 93 -11.20 6.44 0.72
C ARG A 93 -11.80 7.85 0.77
N THR A 94 -12.44 8.23 1.87
CA THR A 94 -13.00 9.58 2.06
C THR A 94 -11.91 10.64 1.95
N GLN A 95 -10.80 10.46 2.67
CA GLN A 95 -9.65 11.36 2.72
C GLN A 95 -8.78 11.27 1.45
N ALA A 96 -8.78 10.13 0.77
CA ALA A 96 -8.05 9.94 -0.49
C ALA A 96 -8.78 10.54 -1.71
N ARG A 97 -10.08 10.90 -1.58
CA ARG A 97 -10.92 11.36 -2.69
C ARG A 97 -10.72 12.84 -3.00
N HIS A 98 -9.56 13.15 -3.55
CA HIS A 98 -9.21 14.50 -4.03
C HIS A 98 -9.03 14.55 -5.54
N LEU A 99 -9.07 15.75 -6.12
CA LEU A 99 -8.82 15.93 -7.56
C LEU A 99 -7.37 15.62 -7.95
N ARG A 100 -6.41 15.87 -7.04
CA ARG A 100 -4.98 15.71 -7.28
C ARG A 100 -4.40 14.58 -6.41
N PRO A 101 -3.65 13.61 -6.97
CA PRO A 101 -3.01 12.55 -6.19
C PRO A 101 -2.00 13.08 -5.17
N SER A 102 -1.33 14.21 -5.46
CA SER A 102 -0.42 14.87 -4.51
C SER A 102 -1.09 15.34 -3.23
N ARG A 103 -2.38 15.70 -3.28
CA ARG A 103 -3.14 16.04 -2.07
C ARG A 103 -3.43 14.79 -1.22
N ALA A 104 -3.78 13.68 -1.87
CA ALA A 104 -3.97 12.40 -1.17
C ALA A 104 -2.65 11.93 -0.54
N ALA A 105 -1.52 12.00 -1.26
CA ALA A 105 -0.21 11.68 -0.72
C ALA A 105 0.15 12.55 0.50
N LYS A 106 -0.12 13.87 0.43
CA LYS A 106 0.10 14.78 1.56
C LYS A 106 -0.74 14.43 2.78
N ILE A 107 -2.03 14.19 2.61
CA ILE A 107 -2.92 13.78 3.71
C ILE A 107 -2.51 12.41 4.26
N GLY A 108 -2.10 11.50 3.37
CA GLY A 108 -1.54 10.21 3.71
C GLY A 108 -0.34 10.33 4.65
N ARG A 109 0.64 11.16 4.28
CA ARG A 109 1.84 11.43 5.08
C ARG A 109 1.55 12.17 6.39
N ASP A 110 0.78 13.26 6.32
CA ASP A 110 0.69 14.26 7.39
C ASP A 110 -0.41 13.96 8.42
N THR A 111 -1.37 13.08 8.11
CA THR A 111 -2.55 12.88 8.95
C THR A 111 -2.96 11.41 9.06
N VAL A 112 -3.22 10.76 7.92
CA VAL A 112 -3.82 9.43 7.88
C VAL A 112 -2.82 8.34 8.29
N GLY A 113 -1.57 8.42 7.84
CA GLY A 113 -0.48 7.53 8.24
C GLY A 113 -0.14 7.65 9.73
N PRO A 114 0.06 8.86 10.28
CA PRO A 114 0.26 9.02 11.71
C PRO A 114 -0.89 8.45 12.57
N ALA A 115 -2.14 8.70 12.17
CA ALA A 115 -3.30 8.14 12.86
C ALA A 115 -3.32 6.60 12.79
N LEU A 116 -2.96 6.00 11.65
CA LEU A 116 -2.81 4.55 11.54
C LEU A 116 -1.70 4.02 12.46
N GLY A 117 -0.54 4.68 12.50
CA GLY A 117 0.59 4.28 13.36
C GLY A 117 0.19 4.22 14.84
N HIS A 118 -0.45 5.27 15.36
CA HIS A 118 -0.93 5.27 16.74
C HIS A 118 -2.01 4.22 17.01
N LYS A 119 -2.92 3.99 16.04
CA LYS A 119 -3.88 2.88 16.14
C LYS A 119 -3.17 1.54 16.27
N ILE A 120 -2.16 1.27 15.45
CA ILE A 120 -1.40 0.01 15.50
C ILE A 120 -0.71 -0.16 16.87
N VAL A 121 -0.04 0.89 17.36
CA VAL A 121 0.60 0.87 18.69
C VAL A 121 -0.43 0.58 19.78
N GLY A 122 -1.61 1.19 19.71
CA GLY A 122 -2.69 0.96 20.67
C GLY A 122 -3.33 -0.44 20.63
N LEU A 123 -3.16 -1.20 19.54
CA LEU A 123 -3.70 -2.56 19.45
C LEU A 123 -2.89 -3.59 20.23
N SER A 124 -1.58 -3.37 20.42
CA SER A 124 -0.74 -4.28 21.20
C SER A 124 0.58 -3.61 21.60
N GLU A 125 0.99 -3.85 22.84
CA GLU A 125 2.31 -3.43 23.35
C GLU A 125 3.43 -4.43 22.97
N ASN A 126 3.08 -5.60 22.43
CA ASN A 126 3.97 -6.74 22.27
C ASN A 126 4.23 -7.12 20.80
N TRP A 127 4.08 -6.16 19.87
CA TRP A 127 4.39 -6.40 18.47
C TRP A 127 5.85 -6.86 18.30
N GLN A 128 6.03 -8.04 17.70
CA GLN A 128 7.31 -8.58 17.28
C GLN A 128 7.61 -8.22 15.82
N HIS A 129 6.58 -8.19 14.97
CA HIS A 129 6.72 -7.83 13.57
C HIS A 129 5.49 -7.07 13.07
N VAL A 130 5.70 -5.99 12.33
CA VAL A 130 4.63 -5.23 11.67
C VAL A 130 4.98 -5.03 10.20
N HIS A 131 4.12 -5.54 9.33
CA HIS A 131 4.24 -5.40 7.88
C HIS A 131 3.15 -4.45 7.34
N LEU A 132 3.56 -3.38 6.67
CA LEU A 132 2.66 -2.38 6.10
C LEU A 132 2.80 -2.35 4.56
N ILE A 133 1.69 -2.57 3.87
CA ILE A 133 1.63 -2.65 2.40
C ILE A 133 0.82 -1.47 1.86
N GLY A 134 1.45 -0.60 1.08
CA GLY A 134 0.81 0.63 0.59
C GLY A 134 0.90 0.78 -0.93
N HIS A 135 -0.24 0.99 -1.57
CA HIS A 135 -0.29 1.26 -3.02
C HIS A 135 -0.36 2.75 -3.34
N SER A 136 0.39 3.21 -4.35
CA SER A 136 0.31 4.58 -4.86
C SER A 136 0.50 5.63 -3.76
N ALA A 137 -0.46 6.55 -3.58
CA ALA A 137 -0.44 7.54 -2.49
C ALA A 137 -0.49 6.88 -1.08
N GLY A 138 -0.97 5.64 -0.98
CA GLY A 138 -0.95 4.83 0.24
C GLY A 138 0.46 4.46 0.70
N ALA A 139 1.47 4.54 -0.18
CA ALA A 139 2.89 4.43 0.20
C ALA A 139 3.25 5.42 1.32
N TRP A 140 2.73 6.65 1.25
CA TRP A 140 2.98 7.68 2.26
C TRP A 140 2.24 7.43 3.58
N VAL A 141 1.08 6.76 3.52
CA VAL A 141 0.34 6.32 4.72
C VAL A 141 1.17 5.29 5.46
N VAL A 142 1.60 4.23 4.78
CA VAL A 142 2.35 3.14 5.42
C VAL A 142 3.73 3.55 5.87
N ASN A 143 4.42 4.44 5.12
CA ASN A 143 5.72 4.95 5.54
C ASN A 143 5.61 5.75 6.84
N ALA A 144 4.65 6.68 6.93
CA ALA A 144 4.46 7.48 8.14
C ALA A 144 3.98 6.62 9.33
N ALA A 145 3.12 5.64 9.09
CA ALA A 145 2.70 4.69 10.12
C ALA A 145 3.89 3.84 10.63
N ALA A 146 4.73 3.34 9.72
CA ALA A 146 5.94 2.57 10.05
C ALA A 146 6.89 3.37 10.98
N GLU A 147 7.13 4.64 10.69
CA GLU A 147 8.00 5.51 11.50
C GLU A 147 7.48 5.68 12.94
N ILE A 148 6.15 5.74 13.11
CA ILE A 148 5.53 5.80 14.45
C ILE A 148 5.69 4.47 15.18
N VAL A 149 5.31 3.36 14.53
CA VAL A 149 5.39 2.03 15.14
C VAL A 149 6.84 1.69 15.51
N ALA A 150 7.81 2.01 14.65
CA ALA A 150 9.23 1.79 14.93
C ALA A 150 9.76 2.58 16.13
N ARG A 151 9.25 3.80 16.33
CA ARG A 151 9.64 4.69 17.43
C ARG A 151 9.03 4.26 18.75
N GLU A 152 7.80 3.75 18.73
CA GLU A 152 7.00 3.48 19.94
C GLU A 152 7.00 1.99 20.33
N THR A 153 7.56 1.11 19.49
CA THR A 153 7.65 -0.33 19.76
C THR A 153 9.05 -0.86 19.43
N ASN A 154 9.32 -2.11 19.85
CA ASN A 154 10.52 -2.85 19.48
C ASN A 154 10.31 -3.81 18.29
N ALA A 155 9.19 -3.70 17.58
CA ALA A 155 8.88 -4.58 16.46
C ALA A 155 9.93 -4.47 15.34
N GLU A 156 10.14 -5.60 14.64
CA GLU A 156 10.70 -5.59 13.29
C GLU A 156 9.67 -4.97 12.34
N ILE A 157 10.11 -4.09 11.45
CA ILE A 157 9.26 -3.34 10.54
C ILE A 157 9.53 -3.79 9.11
N HIS A 158 8.47 -4.13 8.41
CA HIS A 158 8.49 -4.44 6.99
C HIS A 158 7.56 -3.47 6.26
N VAL A 159 8.04 -2.85 5.18
CA VAL A 159 7.20 -1.99 4.35
C VAL A 159 7.28 -2.42 2.89
N THR A 160 6.14 -2.81 2.32
CA THR A 160 6.02 -3.05 0.88
C THR A 160 5.31 -1.89 0.21
N PHE A 161 5.98 -1.31 -0.79
CA PHE A 161 5.41 -0.31 -1.66
C PHE A 161 4.92 -0.97 -2.95
N LEU A 162 3.68 -0.65 -3.35
CA LEU A 162 3.11 -1.10 -4.62
C LEU A 162 2.89 0.12 -5.51
N ASP A 163 3.73 0.28 -6.53
CA ASP A 163 3.71 1.40 -7.48
C ASP A 163 3.63 2.77 -6.78
N ALA A 164 4.64 3.07 -5.95
CA ALA A 164 4.62 4.26 -5.09
C ALA A 164 4.49 5.56 -5.89
N TYR A 165 3.49 6.38 -5.54
CA TYR A 165 3.35 7.71 -6.13
C TYR A 165 4.18 8.72 -5.34
N VAL A 166 5.21 9.29 -5.97
CA VAL A 166 5.99 10.41 -5.41
C VAL A 166 5.55 11.70 -6.11
N PRO A 167 4.93 12.66 -5.39
CA PRO A 167 4.56 13.94 -6.00
C PRO A 167 5.76 14.68 -6.61
N GLY A 168 5.54 15.38 -7.71
CA GLY A 168 6.59 16.19 -8.34
C GLY A 168 7.21 17.20 -7.35
N GLY A 169 8.54 17.21 -7.27
CA GLY A 169 9.31 18.05 -6.34
C GLY A 169 9.42 17.50 -4.92
N TRP A 170 8.87 16.32 -4.63
CA TRP A 170 9.12 15.62 -3.36
C TRP A 170 10.35 14.72 -3.49
N ASP A 171 11.04 14.52 -2.37
CA ASP A 171 12.19 13.64 -2.29
C ASP A 171 11.73 12.18 -2.17
N GLU A 172 12.04 11.36 -3.17
CA GLU A 172 11.71 9.93 -3.17
C GLU A 172 12.36 9.19 -1.99
N LYS A 173 13.53 9.67 -1.52
CA LYS A 173 14.28 9.08 -0.41
C LYS A 173 13.56 9.15 0.93
N ALA A 174 12.48 9.92 1.01
CA ALA A 174 11.62 9.94 2.19
C ALA A 174 10.86 8.62 2.34
N LEU A 175 10.48 7.95 1.25
CA LEU A 175 9.89 6.61 1.31
C LEU A 175 10.97 5.56 1.56
N GLY A 176 10.73 4.69 2.53
CA GLY A 176 11.68 3.65 2.93
C GLY A 176 12.90 4.20 3.69
N ARG A 177 12.85 5.45 4.17
CA ARG A 177 13.93 6.06 4.96
C ARG A 177 14.28 5.22 6.18
N LEU A 178 13.28 4.65 6.84
CA LEU A 178 13.46 3.83 8.03
C LEU A 178 14.38 2.63 7.75
N ALA A 179 14.27 1.98 6.59
CA ALA A 179 15.13 0.86 6.20
C ALA A 179 16.59 1.28 5.97
N GLN A 180 16.84 2.56 5.66
CA GLN A 180 18.20 3.11 5.54
C GLN A 180 18.79 3.47 6.90
N THR A 181 17.98 4.02 7.80
CA THR A 181 18.45 4.52 9.11
C THR A 181 18.48 3.45 10.20
N ASP A 182 17.66 2.40 10.06
CA ASP A 182 17.59 1.26 10.98
C ASP A 182 17.50 -0.08 10.22
N PRO A 183 18.53 -0.44 9.43
CA PRO A 183 18.50 -1.65 8.59
C PRO A 183 18.48 -2.96 9.40
N ASN A 184 18.77 -2.92 10.70
CA ASN A 184 18.73 -4.10 11.56
C ASN A 184 17.31 -4.48 11.99
N ARG A 185 16.40 -3.51 12.01
CA ARG A 185 15.01 -3.70 12.40
C ARG A 185 14.03 -3.45 11.27
N CYS A 186 14.45 -2.80 10.19
CA CYS A 186 13.57 -2.42 9.10
C CYS A 186 14.07 -2.89 7.74
N TRP A 187 13.16 -3.48 6.96
CA TRP A 187 13.37 -3.80 5.56
C TRP A 187 12.20 -3.29 4.72
N ALA A 188 12.49 -2.86 3.49
CA ALA A 188 11.46 -2.36 2.58
C ALA A 188 11.72 -2.81 1.16
N ASP A 189 10.65 -3.18 0.46
CA ASP A 189 10.65 -3.49 -0.97
C ASP A 189 9.63 -2.66 -1.73
N HIS A 190 9.83 -2.57 -3.04
CA HIS A 190 8.99 -1.78 -3.92
C HIS A 190 8.77 -2.49 -5.24
N TYR A 191 7.52 -2.80 -5.55
CA TYR A 191 7.11 -3.39 -6.82
C TYR A 191 6.41 -2.34 -7.66
N PHE A 192 6.95 -2.03 -8.84
CA PHE A 192 6.43 -0.95 -9.66
C PHE A 192 6.36 -1.32 -11.14
N THR A 193 5.55 -0.56 -11.87
CA THR A 193 5.56 -0.57 -13.32
C THR A 193 6.03 0.77 -13.86
N ARG A 194 6.61 0.75 -15.05
CA ARG A 194 6.90 1.97 -15.80
C ARG A 194 5.66 2.36 -16.57
N ASP A 195 5.03 3.46 -16.15
CA ASP A 195 3.88 4.02 -16.85
C ASP A 195 4.33 5.02 -17.93
N PRO A 196 3.65 5.10 -19.09
CA PRO A 196 4.01 6.05 -20.15
C PRO A 196 3.97 7.52 -19.70
N LEU A 197 3.24 7.82 -18.62
CA LEU A 197 3.06 9.16 -18.07
C LEU A 197 4.08 9.49 -16.96
N LYS A 198 4.96 8.55 -16.59
CA LYS A 198 6.02 8.70 -15.60
C LYS A 198 5.54 9.18 -14.23
N LEU A 199 4.33 8.82 -13.84
CA LEU A 199 3.74 9.29 -12.60
C LEU A 199 4.17 8.43 -11.39
N THR A 200 4.43 7.13 -11.58
CA THR A 200 4.69 6.19 -10.46
C THR A 200 5.93 5.30 -10.62
N GLU A 201 6.81 5.60 -11.57
CA GLU A 201 7.99 4.78 -11.89
C GLU A 201 9.27 5.06 -11.06
N ASN A 202 9.14 5.68 -9.88
CA ASN A 202 10.31 6.11 -9.10
C ASN A 202 11.07 4.90 -8.55
N VAL A 203 12.36 4.83 -8.83
CA VAL A 203 13.26 3.92 -8.12
C VAL A 203 13.54 4.54 -6.76
N LEU A 204 13.16 3.87 -5.68
CA LEU A 204 13.32 4.43 -4.35
C LEU A 204 14.70 4.09 -3.77
N THR A 205 15.52 5.09 -3.43
CA THR A 205 16.95 4.89 -3.04
C THR A 205 17.12 3.97 -1.81
N GLY A 206 16.12 3.86 -0.93
CA GLY A 206 16.20 3.12 0.33
C GLY A 206 15.58 1.73 0.35
N VAL A 207 15.10 1.23 -0.78
CA VAL A 207 14.28 0.01 -0.82
C VAL A 207 14.81 -1.00 -1.84
N HIS A 208 14.39 -2.25 -1.70
CA HIS A 208 14.62 -3.26 -2.70
C HIS A 208 13.62 -3.11 -3.86
N ASN A 209 14.04 -2.44 -4.95
CA ASN A 209 13.17 -2.14 -6.09
C ASN A 209 13.08 -3.33 -7.07
N VAL A 210 11.86 -3.68 -7.44
CA VAL A 210 11.50 -4.75 -8.37
C VAL A 210 10.58 -4.18 -9.45
N ASP A 211 11.07 -4.19 -10.68
CA ASP A 211 10.38 -3.75 -11.88
C ASP A 211 9.60 -4.94 -12.47
N VAL A 212 8.27 -4.87 -12.39
CA VAL A 212 7.34 -5.88 -12.90
C VAL A 212 6.72 -5.45 -14.24
N THR A 213 7.28 -4.44 -14.91
CA THR A 213 6.73 -3.90 -16.17
C THR A 213 6.67 -4.95 -17.27
N ALA A 214 7.70 -5.80 -17.39
CA ALA A 214 7.81 -6.73 -18.51
C ALA A 214 6.77 -7.86 -18.48
N ILE A 215 6.14 -8.10 -17.32
CA ILE A 215 5.10 -9.11 -17.13
C ILE A 215 3.70 -8.51 -16.94
N ASN A 216 3.55 -7.19 -17.15
CA ASN A 216 2.26 -6.51 -17.09
C ASN A 216 1.50 -6.72 -18.41
N PRO A 217 0.38 -7.47 -18.43
CA PRO A 217 -0.31 -7.81 -19.68
C PRO A 217 -1.22 -6.69 -20.21
N GLY A 218 -1.21 -5.48 -19.62
CA GLY A 218 -2.17 -4.43 -19.99
C GLY A 218 -1.69 -2.98 -19.85
N ILE A 219 -2.51 -2.08 -20.38
CA ILE A 219 -2.23 -0.63 -20.48
C ILE A 219 -2.41 0.16 -19.16
N ARG A 220 -2.90 -0.48 -18.08
CA ARG A 220 -3.06 0.14 -16.76
C ARG A 220 -1.94 -0.29 -15.82
N GLY A 221 -0.70 0.07 -16.18
CA GLY A 221 0.50 -0.31 -15.41
C GLY A 221 0.36 -0.03 -13.92
N HIS A 222 -0.13 1.17 -13.57
CA HIS A 222 -0.24 1.60 -12.17
C HIS A 222 -1.03 0.67 -11.23
N LEU A 223 -2.01 -0.08 -11.76
CA LEU A 223 -2.79 -1.02 -10.95
C LEU A 223 -2.15 -2.41 -10.89
N PHE A 224 -1.26 -2.73 -11.83
CA PHE A 224 -0.73 -4.07 -11.98
C PHE A 224 0.04 -4.57 -10.75
N PRO A 225 0.92 -3.78 -10.07
CA PRO A 225 1.70 -4.30 -8.95
C PRO A 225 0.87 -4.88 -7.81
N TRP A 226 -0.29 -4.29 -7.47
CA TRP A 226 -1.11 -4.87 -6.40
C TRP A 226 -1.84 -6.14 -6.85
N HIS A 227 -2.27 -6.22 -8.12
CA HIS A 227 -2.83 -7.46 -8.67
C HIS A 227 -1.78 -8.58 -8.72
N TRP A 228 -0.57 -8.26 -9.18
CA TRP A 228 0.55 -9.20 -9.23
C TRP A 228 0.94 -9.66 -7.82
N TYR A 229 1.09 -8.74 -6.86
CA TYR A 229 1.41 -9.10 -5.48
C TYR A 229 0.32 -10.01 -4.89
N LEU A 230 -0.96 -9.69 -5.10
CA LEU A 230 -2.07 -10.57 -4.71
C LEU A 230 -1.98 -11.95 -5.35
N ALA A 231 -1.61 -12.03 -6.63
CA ALA A 231 -1.42 -13.28 -7.33
C ALA A 231 -0.26 -14.10 -6.76
N THR A 232 0.83 -13.47 -6.29
CA THR A 232 1.92 -14.18 -5.58
C THR A 232 1.49 -14.77 -4.23
N ILE A 233 0.43 -14.23 -3.62
CA ILE A 233 -0.17 -14.79 -2.39
C ILE A 233 -1.07 -15.98 -2.74
N ALA A 234 -1.95 -15.80 -3.73
CA ALA A 234 -3.01 -16.74 -4.09
C ALA A 234 -2.57 -17.86 -5.04
N GLY A 235 -1.39 -17.73 -5.67
CA GLY A 235 -0.88 -18.64 -6.69
C GLY A 235 -1.49 -18.45 -8.09
N ARG A 236 -2.40 -17.48 -8.26
CA ARG A 236 -3.04 -17.13 -9.54
C ARG A 236 -3.66 -15.73 -9.47
N TYR A 237 -3.94 -15.13 -10.63
CA TYR A 237 -4.76 -13.92 -10.68
C TYR A 237 -6.22 -14.25 -10.32
N THR A 238 -6.84 -13.46 -9.44
CA THR A 238 -8.16 -13.81 -8.84
C THR A 238 -9.22 -12.72 -8.92
N THR A 239 -8.84 -11.49 -9.29
CA THR A 239 -9.69 -10.30 -9.07
C THR A 239 -9.97 -9.51 -10.33
N ASP A 240 -9.44 -9.92 -11.48
CA ASP A 240 -9.61 -9.20 -12.73
C ASP A 240 -9.49 -10.14 -13.93
N ASP A 241 -10.54 -10.20 -14.74
CA ASP A 241 -10.56 -10.99 -15.98
C ASP A 241 -9.47 -10.53 -16.95
N ARG A 242 -8.96 -9.29 -16.83
CA ARG A 242 -7.81 -8.79 -17.60
C ARG A 242 -6.53 -9.60 -17.37
N PHE A 243 -6.40 -10.23 -16.21
CA PHE A 243 -5.22 -11.02 -15.85
C PHE A 243 -5.45 -12.54 -15.97
N GLY A 244 -6.70 -12.97 -16.16
CA GLY A 244 -7.11 -14.31 -16.61
C GLY A 244 -6.28 -15.51 -16.11
N ASP A 245 -5.99 -16.44 -17.03
CA ASP A 245 -5.12 -17.60 -16.83
C ASP A 245 -3.62 -17.28 -17.01
N ALA A 246 -3.23 -16.00 -16.93
CA ALA A 246 -1.83 -15.62 -17.10
C ALA A 246 -0.96 -16.27 -16.00
N PRO A 247 0.21 -16.83 -16.34
CA PRO A 247 1.13 -17.34 -15.33
C PRO A 247 1.59 -16.25 -14.37
N VAL A 248 1.76 -16.60 -13.10
CA VAL A 248 2.32 -15.68 -12.10
C VAL A 248 3.83 -15.75 -12.14
N PHE A 249 4.44 -14.99 -13.05
CA PHE A 249 5.89 -14.84 -13.11
C PHE A 249 6.37 -14.04 -11.89
N CYS A 250 7.20 -14.66 -11.04
CA CYS A 250 7.70 -14.03 -9.83
C CYS A 250 9.13 -14.43 -9.47
N GLN A 251 9.85 -15.13 -10.36
CA GLN A 251 11.19 -15.61 -10.07
C GLN A 251 12.24 -14.88 -10.93
N VAL A 252 13.37 -14.53 -10.32
CA VAL A 252 14.57 -14.02 -11.01
C VAL A 252 15.78 -14.65 -10.36
N GLU A 253 16.64 -15.31 -11.14
CA GLU A 253 17.90 -15.91 -10.66
C GLU A 253 17.72 -16.83 -9.43
N GLY A 254 16.61 -17.58 -9.38
CA GLY A 254 16.31 -18.49 -8.26
C GLY A 254 15.65 -17.83 -7.04
N ILE A 255 15.42 -16.52 -7.07
CA ILE A 255 14.76 -15.76 -6.00
C ILE A 255 13.30 -15.52 -6.38
N THR A 256 12.37 -15.94 -5.53
CA THR A 256 10.93 -15.69 -5.70
C THR A 256 10.51 -14.39 -5.01
N TYR A 257 10.01 -13.43 -5.77
CA TYR A 257 9.59 -12.09 -5.38
C TYR A 257 8.08 -12.00 -5.08
N GLY A 258 7.66 -10.90 -4.45
CA GLY A 258 6.29 -10.66 -4.00
C GLY A 258 6.08 -11.16 -2.57
N PHE A 259 4.94 -11.77 -2.29
CA PHE A 259 4.61 -12.32 -0.97
C PHE A 259 5.68 -13.26 -0.39
N PRO A 260 6.39 -14.09 -1.17
CA PRO A 260 7.49 -14.90 -0.65
C PRO A 260 8.67 -14.10 -0.07
N ARG A 261 8.73 -12.77 -0.15
CA ARG A 261 9.73 -11.94 0.55
C ARG A 261 9.31 -11.53 1.96
N SER A 262 8.05 -11.75 2.31
CA SER A 262 7.46 -11.36 3.60
C SER A 262 7.75 -12.38 4.72
N LEU A 263 7.62 -11.97 5.98
CA LEU A 263 7.74 -12.88 7.13
C LEU A 263 6.54 -13.83 7.22
N GLU A 264 5.39 -13.43 6.69
CA GLU A 264 4.18 -14.24 6.54
C GLU A 264 4.42 -15.50 5.71
N ALA A 265 5.36 -15.45 4.76
CA ALA A 265 5.80 -16.61 3.99
C ALA A 265 6.80 -17.52 4.74
N GLY A 266 7.24 -17.11 5.93
CA GLY A 266 8.08 -17.87 6.85
C GLY A 266 9.46 -17.25 7.11
N ARG A 267 10.01 -17.52 8.31
CA ARG A 267 11.32 -17.02 8.76
C ARG A 267 12.49 -17.27 7.78
N PRO A 268 12.62 -18.44 7.10
CA PRO A 268 13.70 -18.65 6.15
C PRO A 268 13.66 -17.65 4.99
N GLN A 269 12.47 -17.36 4.48
CA GLN A 269 12.29 -16.40 3.38
C GLN A 269 12.53 -14.97 3.84
N TRP A 270 12.09 -14.62 5.05
CA TRP A 270 12.39 -13.33 5.65
C TRP A 270 13.89 -13.08 5.79
N LYS A 271 14.63 -14.06 6.32
CA LYS A 271 16.10 -13.98 6.43
C LYS A 271 16.79 -13.78 5.08
N ALA A 272 16.29 -14.42 4.03
CA ALA A 272 16.78 -14.22 2.68
C ALA A 272 16.48 -12.80 2.17
N SER A 273 15.34 -12.23 2.55
CA SER A 273 14.90 -10.89 2.11
C SER A 273 15.69 -9.77 2.76
N ILE A 274 15.90 -9.82 4.07
CA ILE A 274 16.73 -8.83 4.79
C ILE A 274 18.21 -8.83 4.36
N ALA A 275 18.66 -9.91 3.71
CA ALA A 275 20.00 -9.99 3.11
C ALA A 275 20.07 -9.33 1.72
N LEU A 276 18.94 -9.02 1.09
CA LEU A 276 18.90 -8.31 -0.19
C LEU A 276 19.15 -6.82 0.04
N PRO A 277 20.15 -6.23 -0.64
CA PRO A 277 20.43 -4.82 -0.48
C PRO A 277 19.32 -3.96 -1.10
N PRO A 278 19.15 -2.70 -0.64
CA PRO A 278 18.49 -1.67 -1.43
C PRO A 278 19.10 -1.62 -2.83
N ALA A 279 18.25 -1.59 -3.85
CA ALA A 279 18.67 -1.74 -5.22
C ALA A 279 18.47 -0.44 -6.00
N ASN A 280 19.56 0.33 -6.18
CA ASN A 280 19.59 1.50 -7.06
C ASN A 280 19.30 1.12 -8.53
N ARG A 281 19.52 -0.15 -8.88
CA ARG A 281 19.11 -0.73 -10.15
C ARG A 281 18.01 -1.76 -9.87
N PRO A 282 16.77 -1.53 -10.33
CA PRO A 282 15.67 -2.45 -10.11
C PRO A 282 15.94 -3.85 -10.66
N ILE A 283 15.59 -4.87 -9.88
CA ILE A 283 15.49 -6.25 -10.34
C ILE A 283 14.32 -6.34 -11.32
N ARG A 284 14.48 -7.01 -12.46
CA ARG A 284 13.42 -7.09 -13.48
C ARG A 284 12.83 -8.49 -13.51
N VAL A 285 11.54 -8.60 -13.19
CA VAL A 285 10.80 -9.84 -13.40
C VAL A 285 10.40 -9.92 -14.86
N ARG A 286 10.63 -11.07 -15.48
CA ARG A 286 10.37 -11.33 -16.90
C ARG A 286 9.59 -12.63 -17.05
N GLU A 287 8.99 -12.79 -18.23
CA GLU A 287 8.49 -14.08 -18.70
C GLU A 287 9.70 -14.96 -19.02
N GLU A 288 10.25 -15.62 -17.99
CA GLU A 288 11.23 -16.69 -18.15
C GLU A 288 10.52 -18.01 -17.80
N ASN A 289 10.89 -19.11 -18.47
CA ASN A 289 10.17 -20.39 -18.35
C ASN A 289 9.96 -20.75 -16.87
N PRO A 290 8.71 -21.09 -16.46
CA PRO A 290 8.34 -21.31 -15.07
C PRO A 290 9.10 -22.45 -14.39
#